data_AF-A0A7V8QRY6-F1
#
_entry.id   AF-A0A7V8QRY6-F1
#
_cell.length_a   1.000
_cell.length_b   1.000
_cell.length_c   1.000
_cell.angle_alpha   90.00
_cell.angle_beta   90.00
_cell.angle_gamma   90.00
#
_symmetry.space_group_name_H-M   'P 1'
#
loop_
_entity.id
_entity.type
_entity.pdbx_description
1 polymer ?
#
loop_
_entity_poly.entity_id
_entity_poly.type
_entity_poly.pdbx_seq_one_letter_code
_entity_poly.pdbx_strand_id
1 'polypeptide(L)'
;MLKNILSVLIFLFTISFLYFIGSVYFSDKEELKIKKNRKIIIQRIKDSAKHLPILINDTNNIIKFNSSFDNTNNRIERNFWKLFKKND
;
A
#
# COMPACT_ATOMS: atom_id res chain seq x y z
N MET A 1 -23.59 20.16 38.09
CA MET A 1 -23.06 21.39 37.45
C MET A 1 -21.76 21.16 36.68
N LEU A 2 -20.73 20.54 37.27
CA LEU A 2 -19.46 20.26 36.60
C LEU A 2 -19.60 19.44 35.29
N LYS A 3 -20.46 18.42 35.28
CA LYS A 3 -20.73 17.60 34.08
C LYS A 3 -21.32 18.42 32.92
N ASN A 4 -22.21 19.37 33.21
CA ASN A 4 -22.83 20.23 32.21
C ASN A 4 -21.81 21.23 31.66
N ILE A 5 -20.94 21.78 32.52
CA ILE A 5 -19.83 22.65 32.11
C ILE A 5 -18.84 21.91 31.21
N LEU A 6 -18.44 20.69 31.58
CA LEU A 6 -17.59 19.83 30.74
C LEU A 6 -18.23 19.53 29.39
N SER A 7 -19.53 19.25 29.36
CA SER A 7 -20.26 18.97 28.11
C SER A 7 -20.25 20.17 27.16
N VAL A 8 -20.47 21.39 27.69
CA VAL A 8 -20.40 22.63 26.91
C VAL A 8 -18.98 22.87 26.38
N LEU A 9 -17.95 22.60 27.19
CA LEU A 9 -16.56 22.78 26.81
C LEU A 9 -16.15 21.81 25.69
N ILE A 10 -16.57 20.55 25.78
CA ILE A 10 -16.37 19.53 24.73
C ILE A 10 -17.07 19.95 23.44
N PHE A 11 -18.30 20.45 23.52
CA PHE A 11 -19.04 20.93 22.36
C PHE A 11 -18.32 22.10 21.67
N LEU A 12 -17.87 23.10 22.44
CA LEU A 12 -17.12 24.24 21.93
C LEU A 12 -15.80 23.79 21.28
N PHE A 13 -15.10 22.86 21.92
CA PHE A 13 -13.87 22.29 21.38
C PHE A 13 -14.11 21.57 20.06
N THR A 14 -15.21 20.81 19.95
CA THR A 14 -15.58 20.09 18.73
C THR A 14 -15.85 21.06 17.58
N ILE A 15 -16.60 22.15 17.83
CA ILE A 15 -16.83 23.19 16.81
C ILE A 15 -15.52 23.87 16.41
N SER A 16 -14.69 24.25 17.38
CA SER A 16 -13.39 24.87 17.13
C SER A 16 -12.47 23.97 16.29
N PHE A 17 -12.46 22.67 16.60
CA PHE A 17 -11.69 21.68 15.86
C PHE A 17 -12.18 21.52 14.42
N LEU A 18 -13.49 21.44 14.19
CA LEU A 18 -14.06 21.38 12.85
C LEU A 18 -13.76 22.65 12.05
N TYR A 19 -13.85 23.82 12.68
CA TYR A 19 -13.46 25.09 12.08
C TYR A 19 -11.98 25.10 11.69
N PHE A 20 -11.10 24.65 12.59
CA PHE A 20 -9.67 24.53 12.31
C PHE A 20 -9.40 23.62 11.11
N ILE A 21 -9.98 22.41 11.08
CA ILE A 21 -9.87 21.50 9.93
C ILE A 21 -10.34 22.19 8.65
N GLY A 22 -11.53 22.79 8.66
CA GLY A 22 -12.08 23.47 7.49
C GLY A 22 -11.16 24.59 7.00
N SER A 23 -10.68 25.44 7.91
CA SER A 23 -9.77 26.54 7.59
C SER A 23 -8.46 26.09 6.95
N VAL A 24 -7.90 24.95 7.39
CA VAL A 24 -6.66 24.41 6.84
C VAL A 24 -6.93 23.71 5.52
N TYR A 25 -8.00 22.91 5.44
CA TYR A 25 -8.33 22.10 4.27
C TYR A 25 -8.71 22.96 3.06
N PHE A 26 -9.51 24.01 3.26
CA PHE A 26 -9.91 24.96 2.22
C PHE A 26 -8.94 26.14 2.08
N SER A 27 -7.75 26.06 2.66
CA SER A 27 -6.75 27.13 2.52
C SER A 27 -6.04 27.07 1.17
N ASP A 28 -6.26 28.07 0.32
CA ASP A 28 -5.52 28.25 -0.93
C ASP A 28 -4.00 28.28 -0.71
N LYS A 29 -3.55 28.86 0.42
CA LYS A 29 -2.14 28.93 0.79
C LYS A 29 -1.54 27.54 0.99
N GLU A 30 -2.24 26.67 1.70
CA GLU A 30 -1.79 25.29 1.92
C GLU A 30 -1.88 24.46 0.64
N GLU A 31 -2.91 24.68 -0.18
CA GLU A 31 -3.02 24.05 -1.49
C GLU A 31 -1.83 24.40 -2.40
N LEU A 32 -1.48 25.69 -2.49
CA LEU A 32 -0.33 26.16 -3.26
C LEU A 32 0.99 25.57 -2.76
N LYS A 33 1.16 25.46 -1.44
CA LYS A 33 2.33 24.85 -0.81
C LYS A 33 2.43 23.36 -1.16
N ILE A 34 1.32 22.62 -1.09
CA ILE A 34 1.27 21.19 -1.47
C ILE A 34 1.64 21.02 -2.95
N LYS A 35 1.07 21.84 -3.85
CA LYS A 35 1.39 21.81 -5.28
C LYS A 35 2.88 22.07 -5.55
N LYS A 36 3.47 23.07 -4.90
CA LYS A 36 4.90 23.37 -5.00
C LYS A 36 5.76 22.20 -4.53
N ASN A 37 5.44 21.61 -3.37
CA ASN A 37 6.18 20.47 -2.82
C ASN A 37 6.11 19.25 -3.75
N ARG A 38 4.92 18.92 -4.27
CA ARG A 38 4.75 17.82 -5.24
C ARG A 38 5.56 18.06 -6.50
N LYS A 39 5.56 19.28 -7.03
CA LYS A 39 6.36 19.65 -8.21
C LYS A 39 7.87 19.43 -7.96
N ILE A 40 8.37 19.85 -6.79
CA ILE A 40 9.78 19.65 -6.41
C ILE A 40 10.13 18.16 -6.29
N ILE A 41 9.27 17.36 -5.65
CA ILE A 41 9.49 15.92 -5.50
C ILE A 41 9.51 15.22 -6.86
N ILE A 42 8.54 15.53 -7.73
CA ILE A 42 8.48 14.97 -9.10
C ILE A 42 9.75 15.33 -9.87
N GLN A 43 10.22 16.57 -9.76
CA GLN A 43 11.46 16.99 -10.41
C GLN A 43 12.65 16.18 -9.92
N ARG A 44 12.80 16.02 -8.59
CA ARG A 44 13.86 15.21 -7.99
C ARG A 44 13.81 13.76 -8.46
N ILE A 45 12.63 13.14 -8.49
CA ILE A 45 12.47 11.77 -8.98
C ILE A 45 12.91 11.66 -10.44
N LYS A 46 12.51 12.60 -11.30
CA LYS A 46 12.92 12.62 -12.70
C LYS A 46 14.43 12.76 -12.85
N ASP A 47 15.04 13.65 -12.08
CA ASP A 47 16.48 13.87 -12.13
C ASP A 47 17.26 12.65 -11.62
N SER A 48 16.80 12.00 -10.55
CA SER A 48 17.37 10.73 -10.09
C SER A 48 17.17 9.59 -11.11
N ALA A 49 15.99 9.50 -11.74
CA ALA A 49 15.68 8.48 -12.73
C ALA A 49 16.55 8.57 -13.99
N LYS A 50 17.02 9.77 -14.38
CA LYS A 50 17.97 9.93 -15.50
C LYS A 50 19.29 9.19 -15.28
N HIS A 51 19.66 8.97 -14.02
CA HIS A 51 20.91 8.30 -13.65
C HIS A 51 20.71 6.81 -13.32
N LEU A 52 19.48 6.29 -13.37
CA LEU A 52 19.26 4.87 -13.15
C LEU A 52 19.74 4.07 -14.37
N PRO A 53 20.58 3.04 -14.18
CA PRO A 53 20.95 2.16 -15.27
C PRO A 53 19.71 1.40 -15.77
N ILE A 54 19.59 1.28 -17.09
CA ILE A 54 18.58 0.42 -17.70
C ILE A 54 19.01 -1.02 -17.48
N LEU A 55 18.20 -1.81 -16.75
CA LEU A 55 18.39 -3.24 -16.61
C LEU A 55 18.14 -3.90 -17.98
N ILE A 56 19.21 -4.30 -18.64
CA ILE A 56 19.14 -5.09 -19.86
C ILE A 56 18.69 -6.50 -19.47
N ASN A 57 17.86 -7.10 -20.33
CA ASN A 57 17.39 -8.46 -20.14
C ASN A 57 18.58 -9.44 -20.00
N ASP A 58 18.69 -10.07 -18.83
CA ASP A 58 19.70 -11.07 -18.49
C ASP A 58 19.18 -12.51 -18.62
N THR A 59 17.97 -12.71 -19.19
CA THR A 59 17.34 -14.03 -19.33
C THR A 59 17.99 -14.94 -20.39
N ASN A 60 19.16 -14.58 -20.94
CA ASN A 60 19.86 -15.42 -21.91
C ASN A 60 20.45 -16.69 -21.28
N ASN A 61 20.56 -16.75 -19.95
CA ASN A 61 21.16 -17.88 -19.22
C ASN A 61 20.34 -18.29 -17.98
N ILE A 62 19.03 -18.06 -17.98
CA ILE A 62 18.19 -18.54 -16.88
C ILE A 62 18.12 -20.06 -16.90
N ILE A 63 18.41 -20.67 -15.74
CA ILE A 63 18.15 -22.08 -15.50
C ILE A 63 16.64 -22.28 -15.69
N LYS A 64 16.25 -22.99 -16.75
CA LYS A 64 14.85 -23.35 -16.96
C LYS A 64 14.41 -24.15 -15.73
N PHE A 65 13.43 -23.63 -15.01
CA PHE A 65 12.91 -24.27 -13.81
C PHE A 65 12.46 -25.70 -14.18
N ASN A 66 13.27 -26.69 -13.78
CA ASN A 66 12.94 -28.10 -13.95
C ASN A 66 11.95 -28.47 -12.84
N SER A 67 10.71 -28.05 -13.07
CA SER A 67 9.61 -28.19 -12.12
C SER A 67 9.29 -29.67 -11.84
N SER A 68 9.75 -30.60 -12.70
CA SER A 68 9.37 -32.02 -12.70
C SER A 68 7.86 -32.28 -12.75
N PHE A 69 7.02 -31.23 -12.78
CA PHE A 69 5.56 -31.29 -12.87
C PHE A 69 5.08 -31.68 -14.26
N ASP A 70 5.90 -31.47 -15.30
CA ASP A 70 5.60 -31.86 -16.67
C ASP A 70 5.64 -33.39 -16.89
N ASN A 71 6.23 -34.16 -15.96
CA ASN A 71 6.22 -35.62 -15.99
C ASN A 71 4.97 -36.17 -15.30
N THR A 72 3.85 -36.20 -16.01
CA THR A 72 2.55 -36.70 -15.52
C THR A 72 2.57 -38.17 -15.08
N ASN A 73 3.59 -38.93 -15.47
CA ASN A 73 3.68 -40.38 -15.23
C ASN A 73 4.12 -40.77 -13.81
N ASN A 74 4.69 -39.85 -13.01
CA ASN A 74 5.19 -40.12 -11.65
C ASN A 74 4.42 -39.34 -10.57
N ARG A 75 3.11 -39.13 -10.75
CA ARG A 75 2.28 -38.55 -9.69
C ARG A 75 2.19 -39.54 -8.52
N ILE A 76 3.04 -39.33 -7.50
CA ILE A 76 2.96 -40.03 -6.22
C ILE A 76 1.57 -39.79 -5.64
N GLU A 77 0.73 -40.82 -5.59
CA GLU A 77 -0.59 -40.76 -4.98
C GLU A 77 -0.42 -40.27 -3.53
N ARG A 78 -1.01 -39.13 -3.20
CA ARG A 78 -0.95 -38.60 -1.83
C ARG A 78 -1.81 -39.49 -0.95
N ASN A 79 -1.17 -40.20 -0.01
CA ASN A 79 -1.85 -41.05 0.98
C ASN A 79 -2.93 -40.30 1.79
N PHE A 80 -2.94 -38.97 1.76
CA PHE A 80 -4.02 -38.13 2.28
C PHE A 80 -5.40 -38.55 1.78
N TRP A 81 -5.56 -38.86 0.49
CA TRP A 81 -6.86 -39.26 -0.07
C TRP A 81 -7.31 -40.65 0.37
N LYS A 82 -6.40 -41.50 0.85
CA LYS A 82 -6.75 -42.81 1.41
C LYS A 82 -7.47 -42.70 2.75
N LEU A 83 -7.32 -41.58 3.46
CA LEU A 83 -8.01 -41.34 4.73
C LEU A 83 -9.53 -41.23 4.56
N PHE A 84 -10.00 -40.72 3.42
CA PHE A 84 -11.43 -40.55 3.12
C PHE A 84 -12.10 -41.82 2.58
N LYS A 85 -11.33 -42.83 2.19
CA LYS A 85 -11.85 -44.09 1.63
C LYS A 85 -12.21 -45.15 2.69
N LYS A 86 -12.02 -44.87 3.99
CA LYS A 86 -12.13 -45.86 5.07
C LYS A 86 -13.48 -45.86 5.80
N ASN A 87 -14.52 -45.24 5.24
CA ASN A 87 -15.85 -45.14 5.86
C ASN A 87 -16.94 -45.87 5.07
N ASP A 88 -16.63 -47.07 4.56
CA ASP A 88 -17.63 -48.09 4.19
C ASP A 88 -17.35 -49.37 4.99
#